data_AF-A0A4Q7EHH5-F1
#
_entry.id   AF-A0A4Q7EHH5-F1
#
_cell.length_a   1.000
_cell.length_b   1.000
_cell.length_c   1.000
_cell.angle_alpha   90.00
_cell.angle_beta   90.00
_cell.angle_gamma   90.00
#
_symmetry.space_group_name_H-M   'P 1'
#
loop_
_entity.id
_entity.type
_entity.pdbx_description
1 polymer ?
#
loop_
_entity_poly.entity_id
_entity_poly.type
_entity_poly.pdbx_seq_one_letter_code
_entity_poly.pdbx_strand_id
1 'polypeptide(L)'
;MIHSSRTVQLFQWPVIPFVAGALFSAGTVPLLATAAQAQATDQNYGACASELLDAGVSAEAAAIACANAYRPTEVSGCVAGVLAAADVTPTAALSACSRDRRPDEVASCVATIHGDLTVVDSQSVLDHCHRTILPERYAACVTGIADELGYATEDSLATCIAAGYRPENVAPTYIPMN
;
A
#
# COMPACT_ATOMS: atom_id res chain seq x y z
N MET A 1 -5.77 39.91 -6.24
CA MET A 1 -6.34 39.77 -7.60
C MET A 1 -5.24 40.07 -8.61
N ILE A 2 -4.60 39.05 -9.16
CA ILE A 2 -3.52 39.18 -10.14
C ILE A 2 -3.96 38.37 -11.36
N HIS A 3 -4.34 39.08 -12.42
CA HIS A 3 -4.70 38.52 -13.73
C HIS A 3 -3.41 38.12 -14.45
N SER A 4 -3.20 36.81 -14.64
CA SER A 4 -2.10 36.28 -15.44
C SER A 4 -2.62 35.90 -16.82
N SER A 5 -2.43 36.79 -17.80
CA SER A 5 -2.76 36.56 -19.20
C SER A 5 -1.75 35.59 -19.82
N ARG A 6 -2.17 34.35 -20.06
CA ARG A 6 -1.41 33.38 -20.87
C ARG A 6 -1.74 33.60 -22.35
N THR A 7 -0.79 34.22 -23.05
CA THR A 7 -0.77 34.37 -24.50
C THR A 7 -0.51 33.00 -25.15
N VAL A 8 -1.55 32.40 -25.74
CA VAL A 8 -1.43 31.15 -26.52
C VAL A 8 -0.86 31.52 -27.88
N GLN A 9 0.42 31.22 -28.11
CA GLN A 9 1.01 31.31 -29.45
C GLN A 9 0.55 30.10 -30.27
N LEU A 10 -0.27 30.37 -31.28
CA LEU A 10 -0.73 29.43 -32.28
C LEU A 10 0.47 29.02 -33.15
N PHE A 11 0.91 27.78 -32.95
CA PHE A 11 1.99 27.15 -33.69
C PHE A 11 1.47 26.78 -35.09
N GLN A 12 1.87 27.57 -36.10
CA GLN A 12 1.39 27.48 -37.47
C GLN A 12 2.25 26.45 -38.26
N TRP A 13 1.72 25.24 -38.49
CA TRP A 13 2.38 24.22 -39.32
C TRP A 13 1.97 24.36 -40.79
N PRO A 14 2.89 24.16 -41.75
CA PRO A 14 2.58 24.22 -43.17
C PRO A 14 1.79 22.99 -43.62
N VAL A 15 0.79 23.26 -44.45
CA VAL A 15 -0.12 22.28 -45.07
C VAL A 15 0.63 21.59 -46.23
N ILE A 16 0.90 20.29 -46.11
CA ILE A 16 1.47 19.47 -47.19
C ILE A 16 0.31 18.76 -47.92
N PRO A 17 0.20 18.87 -49.26
CA PRO A 17 -0.91 18.28 -50.00
C PRO A 17 -0.73 16.77 -50.18
N PHE A 18 -1.78 16.03 -49.83
CA PHE A 18 -1.91 14.58 -50.01
C PHE A 18 -2.06 14.23 -51.51
N VAL A 19 -1.15 13.41 -52.04
CA VAL A 19 -1.29 12.76 -53.35
C VAL A 19 -1.86 11.35 -53.13
N ALA A 20 -2.93 11.05 -53.86
CA ALA A 20 -3.64 9.77 -53.83
C ALA A 20 -2.80 8.63 -54.42
N GLY A 21 -2.69 7.52 -53.67
CA GLY A 21 -2.08 6.27 -54.11
C GLY A 21 -2.77 5.07 -53.42
N ALA A 22 -3.13 4.08 -54.22
CA ALA A 22 -4.09 3.03 -53.91
C ALA A 22 -3.56 1.85 -53.06
N LEU A 23 -4.48 1.26 -52.28
CA LEU A 23 -4.69 -0.17 -51.95
C LEU A 23 -3.47 -1.03 -51.59
N PHE A 24 -3.21 -1.13 -50.28
CA PHE A 24 -2.83 -2.38 -49.62
C PHE A 24 -3.68 -2.54 -48.35
N SER A 25 -4.61 -3.50 -48.36
CA SER A 25 -5.35 -3.92 -47.18
C SER A 25 -4.45 -4.80 -46.30
N ALA A 26 -3.54 -4.16 -45.57
CA ALA A 26 -2.91 -4.75 -44.39
C ALA A 26 -3.77 -4.33 -43.19
N GLY A 27 -4.39 -5.30 -42.51
CA GLY A 27 -5.23 -5.05 -41.34
C GLY A 27 -4.46 -4.26 -40.28
N THR A 28 -4.76 -2.97 -40.18
CA THR A 28 -4.32 -2.12 -39.09
C THR A 28 -5.11 -2.53 -37.85
N VAL A 29 -4.54 -3.43 -37.05
CA VAL A 29 -5.03 -3.63 -35.68
C VAL A 29 -4.86 -2.29 -34.96
N PRO A 30 -5.94 -1.60 -34.54
CA PRO A 30 -5.80 -0.33 -33.86
C PRO A 30 -5.16 -0.57 -32.49
N LEU A 31 -3.88 -0.23 -32.36
CA LEU A 31 -3.15 -0.12 -31.09
C LEU A 31 -3.68 1.09 -30.29
N LEU A 32 -4.95 1.07 -29.88
CA LEU A 32 -5.61 2.17 -29.16
C LEU A 32 -5.71 1.94 -27.63
N ALA A 33 -4.90 1.06 -27.05
CA ALA A 33 -5.09 0.62 -25.67
C ALA A 33 -4.02 1.09 -24.63
N THR A 34 -3.12 2.04 -24.92
CA THR A 34 -1.99 2.33 -23.99
C THR A 34 -2.02 3.66 -23.24
N ALA A 35 -2.83 4.65 -23.64
CA ALA A 35 -2.87 5.95 -22.93
C ALA A 35 -3.61 5.89 -21.59
N ALA A 36 -4.76 5.20 -21.53
CA ALA A 36 -5.57 5.12 -20.31
C ALA A 36 -4.85 4.39 -19.16
N GLN A 37 -4.04 3.38 -19.49
CA GLN A 37 -3.30 2.58 -18.51
C GLN A 37 -2.12 3.35 -17.90
N ALA A 38 -1.42 4.16 -18.71
CA ALA A 38 -0.37 5.05 -18.22
C ALA A 38 -0.93 6.12 -17.26
N GLN A 39 -2.07 6.74 -17.62
CA GLN A 39 -2.72 7.74 -16.78
C GLN A 39 -3.26 7.19 -15.46
N ALA A 40 -3.76 5.94 -15.45
CA ALA A 40 -4.20 5.29 -14.21
C ALA A 40 -3.02 4.98 -13.28
N THR A 41 -1.89 4.56 -13.85
CA THR A 41 -0.67 4.26 -13.10
C THR A 41 -0.08 5.53 -12.48
N ASP A 42 0.04 6.62 -13.26
CA ASP A 42 0.53 7.91 -12.78
C ASP A 42 -0.35 8.50 -11.67
N GLN A 43 -1.68 8.36 -11.78
CA GLN A 43 -2.60 8.81 -10.75
C GLN A 43 -2.45 8.03 -9.43
N ASN A 44 -2.17 6.72 -9.49
CA ASN A 44 -1.99 5.91 -8.28
C ASN A 44 -0.74 6.32 -7.48
N TYR A 45 0.36 6.66 -8.17
CA TYR A 45 1.57 7.16 -7.51
C TYR A 45 1.39 8.60 -7.01
N GLY A 46 0.74 9.46 -7.80
CA GLY A 46 0.42 10.82 -7.40
C GLY A 46 -0.47 10.88 -6.15
N ALA A 47 -1.52 10.07 -6.12
CA ALA A 47 -2.43 9.96 -4.97
C ALA A 47 -1.71 9.45 -3.72
N CYS A 48 -0.91 8.38 -3.86
CA CYS A 48 -0.09 7.88 -2.76
C CYS A 48 0.81 8.97 -2.16
N ALA A 49 1.52 9.71 -3.01
CA ALA A 49 2.43 10.75 -2.53
C ALA A 49 1.68 11.89 -1.83
N SER A 50 0.55 12.36 -2.38
CA SER A 50 -0.25 13.41 -1.74
C SER A 50 -0.82 12.96 -0.40
N GLU A 51 -1.36 11.75 -0.33
CA GLU A 51 -1.97 11.21 0.89
C GLU A 51 -0.92 11.01 2.01
N LEU A 52 0.28 10.53 1.67
CA LEU A 52 1.36 10.41 2.65
C LEU A 52 1.85 11.78 3.16
N LEU A 53 1.93 12.78 2.28
CA LEU A 53 2.28 14.15 2.68
C LEU A 53 1.22 14.73 3.63
N ASP A 54 -0.06 14.54 3.33
CA ASP A 54 -1.18 14.97 4.18
C ASP A 54 -1.17 14.27 5.55
N ALA A 55 -0.71 13.01 5.59
CA ALA A 55 -0.48 12.25 6.81
C ALA A 55 0.78 12.67 7.60
N GLY A 56 1.53 13.68 7.13
CA GLY A 56 2.71 14.20 7.82
C GLY A 56 4.01 13.43 7.53
N VAL A 57 4.04 12.57 6.51
CA VAL A 57 5.27 11.93 6.02
C VAL A 57 6.09 12.94 5.22
N SER A 58 7.42 12.89 5.34
CA SER A 58 8.30 13.74 4.52
C SER A 58 8.19 13.42 3.02
N ALA A 59 8.40 14.43 2.17
CA ALA A 59 8.37 14.26 0.71
C ALA A 59 9.35 13.19 0.20
N GLU A 60 10.54 13.10 0.80
CA GLU A 60 11.54 12.09 0.45
C GLU A 60 11.05 10.68 0.80
N ALA A 61 10.56 10.47 2.03
CA ALA A 61 10.06 9.17 2.46
C ALA A 61 8.82 8.74 1.65
N ALA A 62 7.91 9.68 1.35
CA ALA A 62 6.75 9.42 0.51
C ALA A 62 7.17 9.02 -0.91
N ALA A 63 8.10 9.74 -1.53
CA ALA A 63 8.61 9.42 -2.86
C ALA A 63 9.24 8.02 -2.91
N ILE A 64 10.09 7.68 -1.92
CA ILE A 64 10.72 6.36 -1.83
C ILE A 64 9.67 5.27 -1.63
N ALA A 65 8.71 5.45 -0.71
CA ALA A 65 7.71 4.44 -0.43
C ALA A 65 6.79 4.20 -1.62
N CYS A 66 6.22 5.25 -2.21
CA CYS A 66 5.31 5.13 -3.34
C CYS A 66 6.03 4.56 -4.57
N ALA A 67 7.27 4.95 -4.86
CA ALA A 67 8.02 4.42 -6.00
C ALA A 67 8.35 2.92 -5.86
N ASN A 68 8.54 2.42 -4.63
CA ASN A 68 8.82 1.01 -4.37
C ASN A 68 7.54 0.16 -4.17
N ALA A 69 6.38 0.78 -4.00
CA ALA A 69 5.14 0.08 -3.77
C ALA A 69 4.61 -0.57 -5.06
N TYR A 70 4.32 -1.87 -5.00
CA TYR A 70 3.58 -2.55 -6.07
C TYR A 70 2.12 -2.06 -6.14
N ARG A 71 1.56 -1.64 -5.00
CA ARG A 71 0.20 -1.11 -4.87
C ARG A 71 0.23 0.20 -4.06
N PRO A 72 0.57 1.33 -4.69
CA PRO A 72 0.86 2.58 -3.97
C PRO A 72 -0.34 3.11 -3.18
N THR A 73 -1.56 3.00 -3.70
CA THR A 73 -2.79 3.45 -2.99
C THR A 73 -3.14 2.59 -1.78
N GLU A 74 -2.79 1.29 -1.78
CA GLU A 74 -2.98 0.44 -0.59
C GLU A 74 -1.97 0.83 0.51
N VAL A 75 -0.74 1.24 0.14
CA VAL A 75 0.24 1.72 1.12
C VAL A 75 -0.22 3.00 1.79
N SER A 76 -0.66 4.01 1.03
CA SER A 76 -1.17 5.27 1.60
C SER A 76 -2.47 5.07 2.38
N GLY A 77 -3.39 4.24 1.87
CA GLY A 77 -4.61 3.85 2.57
C GLY A 77 -4.33 3.15 3.90
N CYS A 78 -3.36 2.23 3.93
CA CYS A 78 -2.92 1.58 5.17
C CYS A 78 -2.39 2.58 6.19
N VAL A 79 -1.53 3.53 5.78
CA VAL A 79 -1.00 4.55 6.69
C VAL A 79 -2.11 5.40 7.28
N ALA A 80 -3.03 5.87 6.45
CA ALA A 80 -4.19 6.65 6.90
C ALA A 80 -5.07 5.84 7.86
N GLY A 81 -5.33 4.57 7.56
CA GLY A 81 -6.13 3.67 8.41
C GLY A 81 -5.48 3.42 9.77
N VAL A 82 -4.17 3.17 9.80
CA VAL A 82 -3.41 2.97 11.05
C VAL A 82 -3.42 4.24 11.90
N LEU A 83 -3.13 5.41 11.30
CA LEU A 83 -3.11 6.69 12.03
C LEU A 83 -4.50 7.12 12.53
N ALA A 84 -5.57 6.67 11.88
CA ALA A 84 -6.93 6.90 12.33
C ALA A 84 -7.33 6.01 13.53
N ALA A 85 -6.75 4.81 13.62
CA ALA A 85 -7.11 3.82 14.64
C ALA A 85 -6.19 3.85 15.88
N ALA A 86 -4.94 4.27 15.72
CA ALA A 86 -3.87 4.06 16.70
C ALA A 86 -2.96 5.28 16.83
N ASP A 87 -2.48 5.54 18.05
CA ASP A 87 -1.53 6.63 18.31
C ASP A 87 -0.10 6.16 17.98
N VAL A 88 0.28 6.29 16.71
CA VAL A 88 1.61 5.98 16.21
C VAL A 88 2.14 7.11 15.32
N THR A 89 3.45 7.17 15.13
CA THR A 89 4.03 8.18 14.24
C THR A 89 3.75 7.85 12.76
N PRO A 90 3.58 8.85 11.88
CA PRO A 90 3.44 8.62 10.44
C PRO A 90 4.57 7.77 9.83
N THR A 91 5.79 7.96 10.32
CA THR A 91 6.96 7.20 9.88
C THR A 91 6.89 5.72 10.31
N ALA A 92 6.38 5.43 11.51
CA ALA A 92 6.18 4.06 11.98
C ALA A 92 5.09 3.35 11.16
N ALA A 93 3.94 4.02 10.96
CA ALA A 93 2.86 3.51 10.11
C ALA A 93 3.36 3.25 8.68
N LEU A 94 4.09 4.20 8.08
CA LEU A 94 4.66 4.02 6.75
C LEU A 94 5.64 2.84 6.70
N SER A 95 6.50 2.70 7.70
CA SER A 95 7.47 1.60 7.73
C SER A 95 6.78 0.23 7.83
N ALA A 96 5.67 0.13 8.55
CA ALA A 96 4.89 -1.10 8.63
C ALA A 96 4.13 -1.37 7.31
N CYS A 97 3.36 -0.40 6.83
CA CYS A 97 2.53 -0.53 5.63
C CYS A 97 3.32 -0.76 4.34
N SER A 98 4.48 -0.12 4.17
CA SER A 98 5.28 -0.23 2.94
C SER A 98 6.07 -1.54 2.83
N ARG A 99 6.22 -2.28 3.93
CA ARG A 99 6.94 -3.56 3.97
C ARG A 99 6.03 -4.77 3.87
N ASP A 100 4.74 -4.59 4.13
CA ASP A 100 3.76 -5.65 4.02
C ASP A 100 3.28 -5.84 2.57
N ARG A 101 2.93 -7.08 2.21
CA ARG A 101 2.35 -7.40 0.90
C ARG A 101 0.84 -7.17 0.87
N ARG A 102 0.19 -7.01 2.02
CA ARG A 102 -1.25 -6.80 2.20
C ARG A 102 -1.48 -5.62 3.16
N PRO A 103 -1.14 -4.38 2.75
CA PRO A 103 -1.19 -3.21 3.62
C PRO A 103 -2.59 -3.00 4.24
N ASP A 104 -3.65 -3.19 3.46
CA ASP A 104 -5.03 -3.02 3.92
C ASP A 104 -5.38 -3.93 5.11
N GLU A 105 -4.83 -5.14 5.16
CA GLU A 105 -5.07 -6.07 6.27
C GLU A 105 -4.29 -5.73 7.52
N VAL A 106 -3.11 -5.12 7.38
CA VAL A 106 -2.38 -4.56 8.52
C VAL A 106 -3.23 -3.47 9.17
N ALA A 107 -3.77 -2.55 8.37
CA ALA A 107 -4.65 -1.48 8.88
C ALA A 107 -5.93 -2.05 9.52
N SER A 108 -6.58 -3.03 8.87
CA SER A 108 -7.75 -3.72 9.42
C SER A 108 -7.45 -4.42 10.75
N CYS A 109 -6.30 -5.08 10.85
CA CYS A 109 -5.83 -5.73 12.08
C CYS A 109 -5.67 -4.74 13.23
N VAL A 110 -4.99 -3.61 12.97
CA VAL A 110 -4.80 -2.55 13.96
C VAL A 110 -6.13 -1.95 14.40
N ALA A 111 -7.01 -1.64 13.43
CA ALA A 111 -8.32 -1.07 13.70
C ALA A 111 -9.23 -2.00 14.50
N THR A 112 -9.23 -3.29 14.20
CA THR A 112 -10.01 -4.30 14.92
C THR A 112 -9.57 -4.38 16.39
N ILE A 113 -8.26 -4.50 16.64
CA ILE A 113 -7.73 -4.60 18.01
C ILE A 113 -8.03 -3.34 18.82
N HIS A 114 -7.85 -2.14 18.23
CA HIS A 114 -8.16 -0.88 18.93
C HIS A 114 -9.66 -0.62 19.08
N GLY A 115 -10.50 -1.17 18.21
CA GLY A 115 -11.95 -1.05 18.28
C GLY A 115 -12.56 -1.91 19.38
N ASP A 116 -12.00 -3.10 19.60
CA ASP A 116 -12.59 -4.10 20.49
C ASP A 116 -11.92 -4.10 21.88
N LEU A 117 -10.63 -3.75 21.97
CA LEU A 117 -9.84 -3.90 23.19
C LEU A 117 -9.28 -2.57 23.71
N THR A 118 -8.99 -2.53 25.01
CA THR A 118 -8.19 -1.45 25.59
C THR A 118 -6.72 -1.68 25.26
N VAL A 119 -6.12 -0.76 24.51
CA VAL A 119 -4.72 -0.82 24.07
C VAL A 119 -3.88 0.17 24.86
N VAL A 120 -2.81 -0.31 25.50
CA VAL A 120 -1.85 0.54 26.21
C VAL A 120 -0.67 0.95 25.31
N ASP A 121 -0.29 0.08 24.37
CA ASP A 121 0.81 0.31 23.43
C ASP A 121 0.38 0.05 21.98
N SER A 122 -0.03 1.13 21.30
CA SER A 122 -0.39 1.13 19.88
C SER A 122 0.77 0.68 18.97
N GLN A 123 2.01 0.98 19.33
CA GLN A 123 3.18 0.59 18.54
C GLN A 123 3.39 -0.93 18.62
N SER A 124 3.18 -1.55 19.77
CA SER A 124 3.18 -3.00 19.90
C SER A 124 2.12 -3.66 19.02
N VAL A 125 0.89 -3.13 18.97
CA VAL A 125 -0.18 -3.65 18.10
C VAL A 125 0.23 -3.58 16.63
N LEU A 126 0.71 -2.42 16.17
CA LEU A 126 1.20 -2.24 14.80
C LEU A 126 2.35 -3.22 14.49
N ASP A 127 3.27 -3.39 15.45
CA ASP A 127 4.41 -4.27 15.30
C ASP A 127 4.01 -5.74 15.11
N HIS A 128 2.97 -6.20 15.81
CA HIS A 128 2.46 -7.55 15.64
C HIS A 128 1.65 -7.72 14.34
N CYS A 129 0.79 -6.76 14.02
CA CYS A 129 -0.08 -6.81 12.84
C CYS A 129 0.71 -6.88 11.51
N HIS A 130 1.84 -6.18 11.38
CA HIS A 130 2.65 -6.23 10.15
C HIS A 130 3.67 -7.39 10.11
N ARG A 131 3.89 -8.08 11.24
CA ARG A 131 4.80 -9.24 11.30
C ARG A 131 4.09 -10.56 11.03
N THR A 132 2.77 -10.59 11.17
CA THR A 132 1.98 -11.79 10.92
C THR A 132 1.70 -11.97 9.44
N ILE A 133 1.68 -13.22 8.99
CA ILE A 133 1.37 -13.59 7.60
C ILE A 133 -0.13 -13.38 7.30
N LEU A 134 -0.98 -13.43 8.34
CA LEU A 134 -2.44 -13.35 8.23
C LEU A 134 -2.99 -12.36 9.28
N PRO A 135 -2.92 -11.04 9.01
CA PRO A 135 -3.29 -10.01 9.99
C PRO A 135 -4.73 -10.13 10.50
N GLU A 136 -5.70 -10.42 9.63
CA GLU A 136 -7.11 -10.57 10.04
C GLU A 136 -7.32 -11.75 11.00
N ARG A 137 -6.70 -12.90 10.72
CA ARG A 137 -6.77 -14.07 11.60
C ARG A 137 -6.07 -13.81 12.93
N TYR A 138 -5.00 -13.03 12.90
CA TYR A 138 -4.29 -12.63 14.11
C TYR A 138 -5.17 -11.74 14.99
N ALA A 139 -5.80 -10.70 14.43
CA ALA A 139 -6.72 -9.84 15.15
C ALA A 139 -7.88 -10.64 15.77
N ALA A 140 -8.52 -11.53 15.00
CA ALA A 140 -9.59 -12.39 15.51
C ALA A 140 -9.15 -13.32 16.64
N CYS A 141 -7.90 -13.80 16.63
CA CYS A 141 -7.33 -14.55 17.74
C CYS A 141 -7.18 -13.66 18.98
N VAL A 142 -6.63 -12.46 18.81
CA VAL A 142 -6.33 -11.54 19.92
C VAL A 142 -7.60 -11.08 20.61
N THR A 143 -8.60 -10.62 19.85
CA THR A 143 -9.89 -10.18 20.40
C THR A 143 -10.66 -11.34 21.01
N GLY A 144 -10.73 -12.48 20.33
CA GLY A 144 -11.42 -13.66 20.86
C GLY A 144 -10.82 -14.22 22.15
N ILE A 145 -9.49 -14.25 22.30
CA ILE A 145 -8.83 -14.70 23.54
C ILE A 145 -9.01 -13.67 24.65
N ALA A 146 -8.84 -12.37 24.36
CA ALA A 146 -9.03 -11.32 25.34
C ALA A 146 -10.46 -11.33 25.91
N ASP A 147 -11.45 -11.45 25.02
CA ASP A 147 -12.87 -11.40 25.39
C ASP A 147 -13.32 -12.64 26.18
N GLU A 148 -12.98 -13.84 25.70
CA GLU A 148 -13.49 -15.08 26.32
C GLU A 148 -12.73 -15.46 27.60
N LEU A 149 -11.43 -15.17 27.65
CA LEU A 149 -10.57 -15.57 28.78
C LEU A 149 -10.24 -14.42 29.73
N GLY A 150 -10.64 -13.18 29.41
CA GLY A 150 -10.33 -12.00 30.21
C GLY A 150 -8.83 -11.67 30.25
N TYR A 151 -8.10 -12.03 29.20
CA TYR A 151 -6.66 -11.76 29.10
C TYR A 151 -6.41 -10.29 28.80
N ALA A 152 -5.31 -9.74 29.33
CA ALA A 152 -4.84 -8.43 28.91
C ALA A 152 -4.49 -8.45 27.42
N THR A 153 -4.69 -7.32 26.74
CA THR A 153 -4.40 -7.18 25.31
C THR A 153 -2.98 -7.64 24.98
N GLU A 154 -1.99 -7.26 25.80
CA GLU A 154 -0.59 -7.62 25.64
C GLU A 154 -0.36 -9.15 25.75
N ASP A 155 -1.06 -9.82 26.66
CA ASP A 155 -0.97 -11.28 26.82
C ASP A 155 -1.62 -12.01 25.64
N SER A 156 -2.73 -11.48 25.13
CA SER A 156 -3.39 -12.00 23.92
C SER A 156 -2.52 -11.82 22.68
N LEU A 157 -1.90 -10.64 22.50
CA LEU A 157 -0.96 -10.37 21.41
C LEU A 157 0.20 -11.39 21.41
N ALA A 158 0.81 -11.62 22.58
CA ALA A 158 1.92 -12.54 22.77
C ALA A 158 1.52 -14.01 22.55
N THR A 159 0.33 -14.40 23.01
CA THR A 159 -0.19 -15.76 22.85
C THR A 159 -0.48 -16.07 21.38
N CYS A 160 -1.17 -15.18 20.69
CA CYS A 160 -1.57 -15.38 19.30
C CYS A 160 -0.38 -15.38 18.34
N ILE A 161 0.66 -14.58 18.58
CA ILE A 161 1.83 -14.55 17.68
C ILE A 161 2.66 -15.82 17.84
N ALA A 162 2.71 -16.40 19.04
CA ALA A 162 3.40 -17.65 19.32
C ALA A 162 2.71 -18.86 18.67
N ALA A 163 1.38 -18.79 18.48
CA ALA A 163 0.59 -19.80 17.77
C ALA A 163 0.70 -19.71 16.23
N GLY A 164 1.36 -18.67 15.72
CA GLY A 164 1.63 -18.51 14.29
C GLY A 164 2.43 -19.67 13.69
N TYR A 165 2.26 -19.89 12.39
CA TYR A 165 2.91 -20.98 11.66
C TYR A 165 4.43 -20.91 11.80
N ARG A 166 5.00 -21.81 12.61
CA ARG A 166 6.43 -22.13 12.60
C ARG A 166 6.61 -23.30 11.64
N PRO A 167 7.35 -23.14 10.52
CA PRO A 167 7.65 -24.27 9.67
C PRO A 167 8.49 -25.28 10.46
N GLU A 168 7.86 -26.37 10.87
CA GLU A 168 8.55 -27.57 11.32
C GLU A 168 9.14 -28.20 10.05
N ASN A 169 10.47 -28.40 10.01
CA ASN A 169 11.26 -28.92 8.86
C ASN A 169 11.86 -27.90 7.87
N VAL A 170 12.54 -26.86 8.35
CA VAL A 170 13.39 -25.97 7.51
C VAL A 170 14.82 -26.52 7.29
N ALA A 171 15.06 -27.80 7.55
CA ALA A 171 16.39 -28.37 7.34
C ALA A 171 16.73 -28.39 5.85
N PRO A 172 17.88 -27.84 5.40
CA PRO A 172 18.32 -28.09 4.05
C PRO A 172 18.62 -29.59 3.92
N THR A 173 17.87 -30.30 3.08
CA THR A 173 18.36 -31.57 2.56
C THR A 173 19.54 -31.23 1.66
N TYR A 174 20.75 -31.29 2.22
CA TYR A 174 21.97 -31.25 1.45
C TYR A 174 21.92 -32.38 0.40
N ILE A 175 21.81 -32.02 -0.88
CA ILE A 175 21.99 -32.95 -2.00
C ILE A 175 23.43 -32.75 -2.47
N PRO A 176 24.38 -33.64 -2.15
CA PRO A 176 25.70 -33.57 -2.76
C PRO A 176 25.56 -33.83 -4.26
N MET A 177 26.01 -32.86 -5.07
CA MET A 177 26.26 -33.10 -6.50
C MET A 177 27.66 -33.67 -6.65
N ASN A 178 27.71 -34.82 -7.33
CA ASN A 178 28.87 -35.67 -7.60
C ASN A 178 29.85 -35.05 -8.58
#